data_AF-A0AA85KLZ8-F1
#
_entry.id   AF-A0AA85KLZ8-F1
#
_cell.length_a   1.000
_cell.length_b   1.000
_cell.length_c   1.000
_cell.angle_alpha   90.00
_cell.angle_beta   90.00
_cell.angle_gamma   90.00
#
_symmetry.space_group_name_H-M   'P 1'
#
loop_
_entity.id
_entity.type
_entity.pdbx_description
1 polymer ?
#
loop_
_entity_poly.entity_id
_entity_poly.type
_entity_poly.pdbx_seq_one_letter_code
_entity_poly.pdbx_strand_id
1 'polypeptide(L)'
;MQSLLNTLSSNLRMFGMRFAPAKCKMLLQDWTTSTPNLVIGSEVIEHVDHFTYLGSCISTNGLIGDEISARIRKARAAFADLHHLWRRRDIRLSTKGRVYCSSVRSVLLYGSETWPIRVEDMKRLTAFDHRCLRSLSHVRWFHKISNVDVRRRVLGKEGKSIDEAIKLHRLRWLGHVLRMPNHRLPRRALLADIGSGWKRASGGQTKTWHQSMKSLTVKLSQVGRCRLPGWGPRDSRNQWLETIGDMAQNRCQWRRCIQSL
;
A
#
# COMPACT_ATOMS: atom_id res chain seq x y z
N MET A 1 -14.38 10.84 -23.70
CA MET A 1 -13.32 9.80 -23.57
C MET A 1 -12.69 9.45 -24.92
N GLN A 2 -13.47 9.06 -25.93
CA GLN A 2 -12.93 8.74 -27.27
C GLN A 2 -12.15 9.90 -27.91
N SER A 3 -12.63 11.15 -27.78
CA SER A 3 -11.92 12.34 -28.29
C SER A 3 -10.51 12.47 -27.73
N LEU A 4 -10.34 12.33 -26.41
CA LEU A 4 -9.03 12.38 -25.76
C LEU A 4 -8.09 11.27 -26.26
N LEU A 5 -8.60 10.06 -26.43
CA LEU A 5 -7.85 8.92 -26.95
C LEU A 5 -7.39 9.18 -28.40
N ASN A 6 -8.27 9.74 -29.24
CA ASN A 6 -7.95 10.12 -30.62
C ASN A 6 -6.87 11.22 -30.65
N THR A 7 -7.01 12.26 -29.82
CA THR A 7 -6.01 13.33 -29.69
C THR A 7 -4.65 12.77 -29.26
N LEU A 8 -4.61 11.91 -28.25
CA LEU A 8 -3.38 11.25 -27.82
C LEU A 8 -2.76 10.39 -28.92
N SER A 9 -3.58 9.61 -29.63
CA SER A 9 -3.13 8.78 -30.75
C SER A 9 -2.53 9.63 -31.89
N SER A 10 -3.17 10.75 -32.23
CA SER A 10 -2.66 11.70 -33.23
C SER A 10 -1.34 12.33 -32.79
N ASN A 11 -1.25 12.79 -31.54
CA ASN A 11 -0.04 13.42 -31.02
C ASN A 11 1.14 12.43 -30.96
N LEU A 12 0.90 11.18 -30.54
CA LEU A 12 1.93 10.15 -30.50
C LEU A 12 2.50 9.85 -31.90
N ARG A 13 1.66 9.91 -32.95
CA ARG A 13 2.12 9.72 -34.34
C ARG A 13 3.11 10.79 -34.78
N MET A 14 2.98 12.04 -34.29
CA MET A 14 3.96 13.11 -34.57
C MET A 14 5.35 12.77 -34.04
N PHE A 15 5.43 11.92 -33.01
CA PHE A 15 6.68 11.43 -32.43
C PHE A 15 7.07 10.03 -32.95
N GLY A 16 6.44 9.54 -34.02
CA GLY A 16 6.68 8.19 -34.55
C GLY A 16 6.18 7.05 -33.65
N MET A 17 5.36 7.35 -32.63
CA MET A 17 4.82 6.37 -31.70
C MET A 17 3.38 5.98 -32.06
N ARG A 18 3.00 4.75 -31.72
CA ARG A 18 1.63 4.23 -31.90
C ARG A 18 1.24 3.40 -30.68
N PHE A 19 -0.04 3.41 -30.35
CA PHE A 19 -0.59 2.46 -29.38
C PHE A 19 -0.53 1.04 -29.97
N ALA A 20 -0.23 0.07 -29.11
CA ALA A 20 -0.44 -1.35 -29.41
C ALA A 20 -1.80 -1.75 -28.82
N PRO A 21 -2.87 -1.86 -29.62
CA PRO A 21 -4.22 -2.01 -29.07
C PRO A 21 -4.37 -3.25 -28.18
N ALA A 22 -3.67 -4.34 -28.50
CA ALA A 22 -3.62 -5.55 -27.67
C ALA A 22 -3.15 -5.31 -26.21
N LYS A 23 -2.33 -4.28 -25.96
CA LYS A 23 -1.86 -3.89 -24.62
C LYS A 23 -2.71 -2.80 -23.97
N CYS A 24 -3.56 -2.12 -24.73
CA CYS A 24 -4.48 -1.12 -24.23
C CYS A 24 -5.73 -1.82 -23.68
N LYS A 25 -6.09 -1.50 -22.43
CA LYS A 25 -7.26 -2.05 -21.76
C LYS A 25 -8.06 -0.91 -21.15
N MET A 26 -9.39 -1.05 -21.14
CA MET A 26 -10.29 -0.10 -20.50
C MET A 26 -10.79 -0.70 -19.20
N LEU A 27 -10.51 -0.02 -18.09
CA LEU A 27 -11.07 -0.33 -16.78
C LEU A 27 -12.00 0.81 -16.37
N LEU A 28 -13.22 0.47 -15.98
CA LEU A 28 -14.25 1.42 -15.60
C LEU A 28 -14.52 1.33 -14.10
N GLN A 29 -14.34 2.43 -13.38
CA GLN A 29 -14.59 2.52 -11.95
C GLN A 29 -15.82 3.39 -11.69
N ASP A 30 -16.76 2.89 -10.89
CA ASP A 30 -18.02 3.56 -10.54
C ASP A 30 -18.86 4.01 -11.77
N TRP A 31 -18.74 3.29 -12.89
CA TRP A 31 -19.45 3.59 -14.13
C TRP A 31 -20.87 3.03 -14.09
N THR A 32 -21.87 3.91 -14.20
CA THR A 32 -23.30 3.56 -14.06
C THR A 32 -24.07 3.52 -15.37
N THR A 33 -23.41 3.85 -16.49
CA THR A 33 -24.04 3.89 -17.83
C THR A 33 -23.56 2.71 -18.68
N SER A 34 -24.02 2.60 -19.92
CA SER A 34 -23.55 1.55 -20.83
C SER A 34 -22.04 1.61 -21.02
N THR A 35 -21.40 0.44 -21.10
CA THR A 35 -19.96 0.32 -21.33
C THR A 35 -19.60 0.99 -22.66
N PRO A 36 -18.74 2.03 -22.67
CA PRO A 36 -18.38 2.72 -23.90
C PRO A 36 -17.49 1.83 -24.77
N ASN A 37 -17.76 1.80 -26.08
CA ASN A 37 -16.88 1.15 -27.04
C ASN A 37 -15.77 2.12 -27.45
N LEU A 38 -14.60 2.00 -26.81
CA LEU A 38 -13.43 2.77 -27.20
C LEU A 38 -12.65 2.07 -28.31
N VAL A 39 -12.21 2.84 -29.31
CA VAL A 39 -11.52 2.30 -30.49
C VAL A 39 -10.15 2.95 -30.65
N ILE A 40 -9.13 2.16 -30.97
CA ILE A 40 -7.80 2.62 -31.40
C ILE A 40 -7.58 2.15 -32.83
N GLY A 41 -7.59 3.08 -33.79
CA GLY A 41 -7.55 2.72 -35.22
C GLY A 41 -8.85 2.00 -35.60
N SER A 42 -8.77 0.71 -35.91
CA SER A 42 -9.92 -0.16 -36.21
C SER A 42 -10.21 -1.19 -35.12
N GLU A 43 -9.43 -1.21 -34.03
CA GLU A 43 -9.54 -2.22 -32.96
C GLU A 43 -10.29 -1.65 -31.75
N VAL A 44 -11.28 -2.41 -31.27
CA VAL A 44 -12.00 -2.11 -30.04
C VAL A 44 -11.12 -2.47 -28.85
N ILE A 45 -10.98 -1.54 -27.90
CA ILE A 45 -10.25 -1.77 -26.65
C ILE A 45 -11.01 -2.76 -25.79
N GLU A 46 -10.33 -3.80 -25.32
CA GLU A 46 -10.89 -4.77 -24.37
C GLU A 46 -11.22 -4.09 -23.03
N HIS A 47 -12.44 -4.34 -22.56
CA HIS A 47 -12.87 -4.01 -21.20
C HIS A 47 -12.36 -5.04 -20.21
N VAL A 48 -11.72 -4.60 -19.11
CA VAL A 48 -11.17 -5.47 -18.07
C VAL A 48 -11.64 -5.04 -16.69
N ASP A 49 -11.92 -6.05 -15.84
CA ASP A 49 -12.26 -5.81 -14.44
C ASP A 49 -11.03 -5.58 -13.55
N HIS A 50 -9.86 -6.03 -14.02
CA HIS A 50 -8.60 -5.96 -13.31
C HIS A 50 -7.48 -5.52 -14.25
N PHE A 51 -6.65 -4.58 -13.81
CA PHE A 51 -5.52 -4.10 -14.58
C PHE A 51 -4.28 -4.00 -13.70
N THR A 52 -3.15 -4.52 -14.18
CA THR A 52 -1.86 -4.38 -13.47
C THR A 52 -1.13 -3.14 -13.99
N TYR A 53 -1.02 -2.13 -13.13
CA TYR A 53 -0.27 -0.91 -13.42
C TYR A 53 0.95 -0.81 -12.49
N LEU A 54 2.16 -0.74 -13.08
CA LEU A 54 3.43 -0.68 -12.35
C LEU A 54 3.58 -1.78 -11.27
N GLY A 55 3.00 -2.95 -11.54
CA GLY A 55 3.03 -4.11 -10.66
C GLY A 55 1.93 -4.16 -9.59
N SER A 56 1.09 -3.14 -9.46
CA SER A 56 -0.09 -3.09 -8.59
C SER A 56 -1.37 -3.41 -9.36
N CYS A 57 -2.25 -4.22 -8.78
CA CYS A 57 -3.56 -4.57 -9.32
C CYS A 57 -4.58 -3.48 -8.97
N ILE A 58 -5.26 -2.97 -9.99
CA ILE A 58 -6.37 -2.05 -9.88
C ILE A 58 -7.62 -2.82 -10.30
N SER A 59 -8.67 -2.77 -9.48
CA SER A 59 -9.96 -3.41 -9.74
C SER A 59 -11.06 -2.38 -9.95
N THR A 60 -12.12 -2.76 -10.65
CA THR A 60 -13.31 -1.91 -10.93
C THR A 60 -14.05 -1.47 -9.66
N ASN A 61 -14.03 -2.28 -8.60
CA ASN A 61 -14.64 -1.96 -7.31
C ASN A 61 -13.78 -1.02 -6.43
N GLY A 62 -12.56 -0.68 -6.87
CA GLY A 62 -11.62 0.17 -6.13
C GLY A 62 -11.13 -0.42 -4.81
N LEU A 63 -11.38 -1.71 -4.55
CA LEU A 63 -10.98 -2.39 -3.32
C LEU A 63 -9.60 -3.03 -3.48
N ILE A 64 -8.81 -2.99 -2.40
CA ILE A 64 -7.45 -3.54 -2.41
C ILE A 64 -7.38 -5.06 -2.19
N GLY A 65 -8.52 -5.74 -2.11
CA GLY A 65 -8.59 -7.18 -1.87
C GLY A 65 -7.86 -7.99 -2.95
N ASP A 66 -8.01 -7.60 -4.22
CA ASP A 66 -7.35 -8.26 -5.35
C ASP A 66 -5.84 -7.99 -5.37
N GLU A 67 -5.43 -6.76 -5.03
CA GLU A 67 -4.02 -6.41 -4.87
C GLU A 67 -3.37 -7.23 -3.73
N ILE A 68 -4.02 -7.35 -2.58
CA ILE A 68 -3.52 -8.17 -1.48
C ILE A 68 -3.41 -9.63 -1.88
N SER A 69 -4.42 -10.15 -2.60
CA SER A 69 -4.39 -11.52 -3.12
C SER A 69 -3.22 -11.73 -4.07
N ALA A 70 -2.97 -10.79 -4.98
CA ALA A 70 -1.84 -10.80 -5.89
C ALA A 70 -0.49 -10.76 -5.14
N ARG A 71 -0.37 -9.92 -4.10
CA ARG A 71 0.85 -9.83 -3.27
C ARG A 71 1.12 -11.09 -2.48
N ILE A 72 0.10 -11.69 -1.87
CA ILE A 72 0.22 -12.98 -1.17
C ILE A 72 0.66 -14.07 -2.15
N ARG A 73 0.10 -14.12 -3.36
CA ARG A 73 0.49 -15.10 -4.38
C ARG A 73 1.95 -14.92 -4.82
N LYS A 74 2.37 -13.68 -5.10
CA LYS A 74 3.77 -13.36 -5.46
C LYS A 74 4.74 -13.70 -4.31
N ALA A 75 4.42 -13.31 -3.08
CA ALA A 75 5.23 -13.61 -1.91
C ALA A 75 5.28 -15.12 -1.62
N ARG A 76 4.18 -15.85 -1.85
CA ARG A 76 4.15 -17.31 -1.73
C ARG A 76 5.08 -17.99 -2.74
N ALA A 77 5.08 -17.53 -3.99
CA ALA A 77 6.01 -18.02 -5.00
C ALA A 77 7.47 -17.75 -4.58
N ALA A 78 7.80 -16.52 -4.20
CA ALA A 78 9.13 -16.17 -3.71
C ALA A 78 9.56 -17.00 -2.49
N PHE A 79 8.63 -17.32 -1.59
CA PHE A 79 8.91 -18.21 -0.45
C PHE A 79 9.18 -19.64 -0.91
N ALA A 80 8.43 -20.15 -1.89
CA ALA A 80 8.61 -21.49 -2.44
C ALA A 80 9.93 -21.63 -3.22
N ASP A 81 10.31 -20.62 -4.00
CA ASP A 81 11.57 -20.62 -4.77
C ASP A 81 12.79 -20.77 -3.86
N LEU A 82 12.70 -20.21 -2.64
CA LEU A 82 13.73 -20.29 -1.62
C LEU A 82 13.60 -21.53 -0.70
N HIS A 83 12.75 -22.50 -1.04
CA HIS A 83 12.50 -23.68 -0.20
C HIS A 83 13.78 -24.47 0.14
N HIS A 84 14.69 -24.58 -0.82
CA HIS A 84 15.99 -25.24 -0.63
C HIS A 84 16.82 -24.55 0.49
N LEU A 85 16.78 -23.23 0.56
CA LEU A 85 17.45 -22.43 1.59
C LEU A 85 16.81 -22.65 2.97
N TRP A 86 15.48 -22.75 3.03
CA TRP A 86 14.76 -22.96 4.28
C TRP A 86 15.05 -24.31 4.92
N ARG A 87 15.38 -25.35 4.13
CA ARG A 87 15.71 -26.69 4.61
C ARG A 87 17.12 -26.84 5.15
N ARG A 88 18.06 -25.98 4.73
CA ARG A 88 19.48 -26.04 5.15
C ARG A 88 19.65 -25.82 6.65
N ARG A 89 20.27 -26.76 7.36
CA ARG A 89 20.48 -26.70 8.84
C ARG A 89 21.72 -25.89 9.23
N ASP A 90 22.67 -25.76 8.33
CA ASP A 90 23.91 -25.02 8.48
C ASP A 90 23.71 -23.49 8.45
N ILE A 91 22.55 -23.02 8.01
CA ILE A 91 22.21 -21.59 7.99
C ILE A 91 21.45 -21.21 9.26
N ARG A 92 22.02 -20.26 10.02
CA ARG A 92 21.39 -19.70 11.22
C ARG A 92 19.99 -19.15 10.93
N LEU A 93 19.05 -19.39 11.85
CA LEU A 93 17.67 -18.92 11.74
C LEU A 93 17.58 -17.40 11.55
N SER A 94 18.44 -16.63 12.22
CA SER A 94 18.50 -15.17 12.09
C SER A 94 18.90 -14.72 10.67
N THR A 95 19.79 -15.45 10.00
CA THR A 95 20.12 -15.19 8.59
C THR A 95 18.95 -15.54 7.68
N LYS A 96 18.27 -16.67 7.89
CA LYS A 96 17.03 -17.00 7.16
C LYS A 96 15.95 -15.93 7.36
N GLY A 97 15.80 -15.42 8.57
CA GLY A 97 14.88 -14.32 8.88
C GLY A 97 15.20 -13.03 8.10
N ARG A 98 16.49 -12.71 7.92
CA ARG A 98 16.91 -11.57 7.08
C ARG A 98 16.57 -11.79 5.61
N VAL A 99 16.84 -12.97 5.06
CA VAL A 99 16.49 -13.31 3.67
C VAL A 99 14.97 -13.29 3.47
N TYR A 100 14.21 -13.83 4.42
CA TYR A 100 12.75 -13.75 4.41
C TYR A 100 12.26 -12.29 4.34
N CYS A 101 12.82 -11.41 5.17
CA CYS A 101 12.48 -10.00 5.15
C CYS A 101 12.81 -9.32 3.82
N SER A 102 13.98 -9.60 3.24
CA SER A 102 14.45 -8.94 2.01
C SER A 102 13.75 -9.44 0.75
N SER A 103 13.35 -10.71 0.70
CA SER A 103 12.93 -11.35 -0.55
C SER A 103 11.44 -11.74 -0.57
N VAL A 104 10.85 -12.05 0.57
CA VAL A 104 9.44 -12.49 0.65
C VAL A 104 8.58 -11.39 1.24
N ARG A 105 8.98 -10.86 2.40
CA ARG A 105 8.19 -9.85 3.11
C ARG A 105 8.17 -8.51 2.39
N SER A 106 9.26 -8.15 1.69
CA SER A 106 9.31 -6.99 0.80
C SER A 106 8.31 -7.08 -0.35
N VAL A 107 8.17 -8.26 -0.96
CA VAL A 107 7.20 -8.54 -2.04
C VAL A 107 5.77 -8.49 -1.50
N LEU A 108 5.53 -9.06 -0.32
CA LEU A 108 4.23 -9.06 0.36
C LEU A 108 3.75 -7.63 0.67
N LEU A 109 4.66 -6.74 1.08
CA LEU A 109 4.35 -5.39 1.57
C LEU A 109 4.55 -4.29 0.52
N TYR A 110 4.87 -4.66 -0.72
CA TYR A 110 5.07 -3.69 -1.79
C TYR A 110 3.79 -2.88 -2.04
N GLY A 111 3.86 -1.56 -1.95
CA GLY A 111 2.71 -0.66 -2.16
C GLY A 111 1.80 -0.48 -0.93
N SER A 112 2.14 -1.10 0.21
CA SER A 112 1.35 -0.99 1.44
C SER A 112 1.23 0.43 2.02
N GLU A 113 2.07 1.36 1.55
CA GLU A 113 2.03 2.78 1.85
C GLU A 113 0.68 3.42 1.48
N THR A 114 0.03 2.95 0.41
CA THR A 114 -1.16 3.60 -0.18
C THR A 114 -2.45 2.79 -0.01
N TRP A 115 -2.38 1.56 0.48
CA TRP A 115 -3.56 0.70 0.61
C TRP A 115 -4.55 1.21 1.67
N PRO A 116 -5.85 1.38 1.37
CA PRO A 116 -6.92 1.49 2.37
C PRO A 116 -7.24 0.10 2.98
N ILE A 117 -6.37 -0.41 3.85
CA ILE A 117 -6.45 -1.75 4.44
C ILE A 117 -7.64 -1.91 5.38
N ARG A 118 -8.45 -2.96 5.17
CA ARG A 118 -9.51 -3.39 6.09
C ARG A 118 -8.99 -4.37 7.15
N VAL A 119 -9.80 -4.64 8.17
CA VAL A 119 -9.44 -5.61 9.23
C VAL A 119 -9.23 -7.01 8.65
N GLU A 120 -10.08 -7.42 7.71
CA GLU A 120 -9.96 -8.73 7.05
C GLU A 120 -8.68 -8.86 6.22
N ASP A 121 -8.35 -7.82 5.45
CA ASP A 121 -7.12 -7.71 4.68
C ASP A 121 -5.88 -7.84 5.56
N MET A 122 -5.85 -7.15 6.71
CA MET A 122 -4.77 -7.26 7.69
C MET A 122 -4.65 -8.68 8.26
N LYS A 123 -5.78 -9.35 8.54
CA LYS A 123 -5.80 -10.75 9.00
C LYS A 123 -5.19 -11.68 7.94
N ARG A 124 -5.50 -11.49 6.66
CA ARG A 124 -4.96 -12.29 5.54
C ARG A 124 -3.45 -12.15 5.42
N LEU A 125 -2.93 -10.92 5.45
CA LEU A 125 -1.49 -10.64 5.40
C LEU A 125 -0.75 -11.24 6.62
N THR A 126 -1.32 -11.05 7.81
CA THR A 126 -0.75 -11.55 9.07
C THR A 126 -0.74 -13.08 9.13
N ALA A 127 -1.80 -13.73 8.65
CA ALA A 127 -1.88 -15.19 8.59
C ALA A 127 -0.82 -15.79 7.65
N PHE A 128 -0.61 -15.16 6.49
CA PHE A 128 0.45 -15.57 5.56
C PHE A 128 1.85 -15.39 6.17
N ASP A 129 2.13 -14.24 6.79
CA ASP A 129 3.42 -13.98 7.44
C ASP A 129 3.72 -15.00 8.55
N HIS A 130 2.76 -15.24 9.45
CA HIS A 130 2.93 -16.26 10.49
C HIS A 130 3.12 -17.67 9.96
N ARG A 131 2.43 -18.05 8.87
CA ARG A 131 2.64 -19.35 8.23
C ARG A 131 4.09 -19.50 7.76
N CYS A 132 4.64 -18.48 7.12
CA CYS A 132 6.03 -18.47 6.67
C CYS A 132 7.02 -18.53 7.85
N LEU A 133 6.81 -17.70 8.88
CA LEU A 133 7.69 -17.67 10.06
C LEU A 133 7.69 -19.00 10.84
N ARG A 134 6.53 -19.66 10.96
CA ARG A 134 6.43 -20.99 11.59
C ARG A 134 7.12 -22.06 10.77
N SER A 135 6.99 -22.00 9.44
CA SER A 135 7.71 -22.89 8.52
C SER A 135 9.23 -22.74 8.65
N LEU A 136 9.74 -21.50 8.66
CA LEU A 136 11.16 -21.19 8.82
C LEU A 136 11.77 -21.67 10.13
N SER A 137 10.98 -21.64 11.21
CA SER A 137 11.40 -22.06 12.55
C SER A 137 11.08 -23.51 12.87
N HIS A 138 10.55 -24.27 11.90
CA HIS A 138 10.12 -25.67 12.07
C HIS A 138 9.14 -25.87 13.24
N VAL A 139 8.30 -24.86 13.53
CA VAL A 139 7.34 -24.90 14.62
C VAL A 139 6.03 -25.54 14.16
N ARG A 140 5.73 -26.72 14.72
CA ARG A 140 4.47 -27.44 14.48
C ARG A 140 3.35 -26.96 15.42
N TRP A 141 2.12 -27.40 15.17
CA TRP A 141 0.93 -26.97 15.92
C TRP A 141 0.99 -27.41 17.40
N PHE A 142 1.47 -28.64 17.66
CA PHE A 142 1.52 -29.23 19.01
C PHE A 142 2.60 -28.61 19.91
N HIS A 143 3.55 -27.83 19.37
CA HIS A 143 4.53 -27.12 20.20
C HIS A 143 3.90 -25.99 21.04
N LYS A 144 2.66 -25.57 20.74
CA LYS A 144 1.92 -24.51 21.46
C LYS A 144 2.68 -23.18 21.63
N ILE A 145 3.63 -22.87 20.74
CA ILE A 145 4.39 -21.61 20.77
C ILE A 145 3.54 -20.47 20.18
N SER A 146 3.51 -19.34 20.88
CA SER A 146 2.80 -18.13 20.46
C SER A 146 3.38 -17.54 19.16
N ASN A 147 2.55 -16.86 18.38
CA ASN A 147 3.00 -16.18 17.16
C ASN A 147 4.00 -15.05 17.45
N VAL A 148 3.89 -14.41 18.62
CA VAL A 148 4.82 -13.37 19.07
C VAL A 148 6.20 -13.95 19.31
N ASP A 149 6.29 -15.12 19.96
CA ASP A 149 7.57 -15.78 20.23
C ASP A 149 8.21 -16.33 18.96
N VAL A 150 7.42 -16.91 18.05
CA VAL A 150 7.91 -17.34 16.72
C VAL A 150 8.52 -16.15 15.98
N ARG A 151 7.81 -15.02 15.95
CA ARG A 151 8.32 -13.80 15.31
C ARG A 151 9.62 -13.32 15.97
N ARG A 152 9.69 -13.29 17.31
CA ARG A 152 10.89 -12.89 18.04
C ARG A 152 12.09 -13.80 17.75
N ARG A 153 11.85 -15.11 17.62
CA ARG A 153 12.91 -16.10 17.27
C ARG A 153 13.47 -15.89 15.86
N VAL A 154 12.60 -15.63 14.89
CA VAL A 154 13.00 -15.53 13.47
C VAL A 154 13.52 -14.13 13.13
N LEU A 155 12.87 -13.08 13.63
CA LEU A 155 13.15 -11.68 13.25
C LEU A 155 13.93 -10.90 14.31
N GLY A 156 14.17 -11.48 15.49
CA GLY A 156 14.83 -10.82 16.61
C GLY A 156 13.89 -9.94 17.45
N LYS A 157 14.46 -9.30 18.48
CA LYS A 157 13.71 -8.43 19.42
C LYS A 157 13.04 -7.24 18.70
N GLU A 158 13.70 -6.68 17.70
CA GLU A 158 13.22 -5.57 16.86
C GLU A 158 12.30 -5.99 15.71
N GLY A 159 11.93 -7.27 15.66
CA GLY A 159 11.11 -7.88 14.62
C GLY A 159 9.66 -7.40 14.65
N LYS A 160 9.32 -6.52 13.71
CA LYS A 160 7.99 -5.90 13.59
C LYS A 160 6.93 -6.90 13.12
N SER A 161 5.69 -6.79 13.62
CA SER A 161 4.47 -7.35 12.99
C SER A 161 4.28 -6.79 11.59
N ILE A 162 3.42 -7.43 10.80
CA ILE A 162 2.93 -6.88 9.54
C ILE A 162 2.27 -5.51 9.74
N ASP A 163 1.43 -5.37 10.76
CA ASP A 163 0.77 -4.11 11.09
C ASP A 163 1.78 -2.99 11.39
N GLU A 164 2.75 -3.23 12.27
CA GLU A 164 3.83 -2.27 12.58
C GLU A 164 4.68 -1.92 11.35
N ALA A 165 4.99 -2.90 10.49
CA ALA A 165 5.75 -2.65 9.27
C ALA A 165 4.98 -1.75 8.29
N ILE A 166 3.68 -2.01 8.10
CA ILE A 166 2.81 -1.21 7.23
C ILE A 166 2.66 0.20 7.78
N LYS A 167 2.43 0.36 9.09
CA LYS A 167 2.37 1.67 9.74
C LYS A 167 3.65 2.47 9.48
N LEU A 168 4.80 1.83 9.65
CA LEU A 168 6.10 2.47 9.41
C LEU A 168 6.29 2.85 7.93
N HIS A 169 5.91 1.98 6.98
CA HIS A 169 5.96 2.28 5.55
C HIS A 169 5.12 3.51 5.22
N ARG A 170 3.87 3.54 5.68
CA ARG A 170 2.95 4.67 5.51
C ARG A 170 3.48 5.96 6.10
N LEU A 171 4.04 5.94 7.31
CA LEU A 171 4.60 7.13 7.96
C LEU A 171 5.88 7.63 7.25
N ARG A 172 6.74 6.71 6.79
CA ARG A 172 7.92 7.07 5.97
C ARG A 172 7.49 7.74 4.67
N TRP A 173 6.51 7.16 3.98
CA TRP A 173 5.96 7.67 2.74
C TRP A 173 5.28 9.03 2.94
N LEU A 174 4.44 9.17 3.97
CA LEU A 174 3.79 10.43 4.32
C LEU A 174 4.82 11.54 4.50
N GLY A 175 5.81 11.35 5.36
CA GLY A 175 6.86 12.35 5.53
C GLY A 175 7.62 12.66 4.25
N HIS A 176 7.82 11.67 3.36
CA HIS A 176 8.46 11.91 2.06
C HIS A 176 7.60 12.79 1.16
N VAL A 177 6.30 12.51 1.05
CA VAL A 177 5.35 13.31 0.26
C VAL A 177 5.22 14.71 0.84
N LEU A 178 5.17 14.86 2.18
CA LEU A 178 5.03 16.16 2.83
C LEU A 178 6.24 17.09 2.57
N ARG A 179 7.43 16.53 2.38
CA ARG A 179 8.65 17.26 1.99
C ARG A 179 8.72 17.57 0.49
N MET A 180 7.83 17.04 -0.35
CA MET A 180 7.86 17.35 -1.78
C MET A 180 7.32 18.76 -2.05
N PRO A 181 7.84 19.45 -3.08
CA PRO A 181 7.25 20.70 -3.58
C PRO A 181 5.77 20.55 -3.95
N ASN A 182 4.99 21.62 -3.77
CA ASN A 182 3.54 21.62 -3.98
C ASN A 182 3.09 21.31 -5.42
N HIS A 183 3.95 21.52 -6.42
CA HIS A 183 3.62 21.21 -7.82
C HIS A 183 3.68 19.70 -8.14
N ARG A 184 4.34 18.89 -7.30
CA ARG A 184 4.50 17.44 -7.52
C ARG A 184 3.17 16.72 -7.36
N LEU A 185 2.87 15.81 -8.29
CA LEU A 185 1.60 15.07 -8.31
C LEU A 185 1.27 14.35 -6.98
N PRO A 186 2.19 13.63 -6.29
CA PRO A 186 1.85 12.98 -5.02
C PRO A 186 1.45 13.97 -3.92
N ARG A 187 2.10 15.15 -3.88
CA ARG A 187 1.79 16.22 -2.91
C ARG A 187 0.42 16.83 -3.19
N ARG A 188 0.13 17.09 -4.46
CA ARG A 188 -1.20 17.57 -4.91
C ARG A 188 -2.30 16.55 -4.60
N ALA A 189 -2.07 15.28 -4.91
CA ALA A 189 -3.04 14.21 -4.67
C ALA A 189 -3.32 14.00 -3.17
N LEU A 190 -2.30 14.13 -2.31
CA LEU A 190 -2.47 14.03 -0.85
C LEU A 190 -3.34 15.16 -0.28
N LEU A 191 -3.20 16.37 -0.82
CA LEU A 191 -3.91 17.57 -0.36
C LEU A 191 -5.22 17.82 -1.12
N ALA A 192 -5.49 17.06 -2.18
CA ALA A 192 -6.69 17.19 -2.98
C ALA A 192 -7.92 16.97 -2.11
N ASP A 193 -8.83 17.93 -2.09
CA ASP A 193 -10.13 17.72 -1.49
C ASP A 193 -10.99 16.89 -2.45
N ILE A 194 -11.68 15.91 -1.87
CA ILE A 194 -12.64 15.13 -2.63
C ILE A 194 -13.90 15.98 -2.64
N GLY A 195 -14.20 16.60 -3.79
CA GLY A 195 -15.35 17.50 -3.94
C GLY A 195 -16.65 16.90 -3.42
N SER A 196 -17.61 17.78 -3.06
CA SER A 196 -18.88 17.45 -2.41
C SER A 196 -19.76 16.42 -3.13
N GLY A 197 -19.46 16.09 -4.40
CA GLY A 197 -20.18 15.09 -5.20
C GLY A 197 -19.74 13.63 -5.02
N TRP A 198 -18.60 13.36 -4.36
CA TRP A 198 -18.16 11.97 -4.16
C TRP A 198 -18.92 11.30 -3.01
N LYS A 199 -19.71 10.28 -3.35
CA LYS A 199 -20.42 9.45 -2.38
C LYS A 199 -19.63 8.19 -2.10
N ARG A 200 -19.41 7.88 -0.81
CA ARG A 200 -18.84 6.59 -0.40
C ARG A 200 -19.76 5.46 -0.85
N ALA A 201 -19.18 4.38 -1.36
CA ALA A 201 -19.93 3.15 -1.62
C ALA A 201 -20.69 2.72 -0.35
N SER A 202 -21.99 2.45 -0.50
CA SER A 202 -22.88 2.06 0.59
C SER A 202 -22.43 0.73 1.21
N GLY A 203 -22.20 0.71 2.53
CA GLY A 203 -21.68 -0.44 3.27
C GLY A 203 -20.99 -0.04 4.59
N GLY A 204 -20.46 -1.01 5.34
CA GLY A 204 -19.87 -0.81 6.69
C GLY A 204 -18.76 0.25 6.78
N GLN A 205 -18.24 0.51 7.98
CA GLN A 205 -17.25 1.57 8.28
C GLN A 205 -15.92 1.38 7.54
N THR A 206 -15.85 1.83 6.29
CA THR A 206 -14.61 1.93 5.53
C THR A 206 -13.90 3.23 5.93
N LYS A 207 -12.86 3.11 6.77
CA LYS A 207 -11.97 4.25 7.04
C LYS A 207 -11.21 4.59 5.76
N THR A 208 -11.24 5.86 5.35
CA THR A 208 -10.41 6.32 4.23
C THR A 208 -8.93 6.25 4.60
N TRP A 209 -8.04 6.23 3.59
CA TRP A 209 -6.60 6.32 3.84
C TRP A 209 -6.26 7.55 4.69
N HIS A 210 -6.87 8.71 4.39
CA HIS A 210 -6.68 9.96 5.15
C HIS A 210 -7.08 9.82 6.63
N GLN A 211 -8.25 9.21 6.93
CA GLN A 211 -8.69 8.96 8.31
C GLN A 211 -7.77 7.95 9.02
N SER A 212 -7.32 6.91 8.31
CA SER A 212 -6.38 5.94 8.87
C SER A 212 -5.06 6.63 9.25
N MET A 213 -4.54 7.51 8.39
CA MET A 213 -3.31 8.25 8.66
C MET A 213 -3.46 9.24 9.80
N LYS A 214 -4.55 10.03 9.83
CA LYS A 214 -4.84 10.95 10.93
C LYS A 214 -4.91 10.22 12.28
N SER A 215 -5.48 9.01 12.29
CA SER A 215 -5.53 8.14 13.47
C SER A 215 -4.15 7.59 13.85
N LEU A 216 -3.28 7.25 12.89
CA LEU A 216 -1.91 6.78 13.18
C LEU A 216 -1.03 7.87 13.77
N THR A 217 -1.27 9.13 13.39
CA THR A 217 -0.47 10.27 13.80
C THR A 217 -1.06 11.01 15.00
N VAL A 218 -2.17 10.52 15.58
CA VAL A 218 -2.86 11.20 16.70
C VAL A 218 -1.96 11.35 17.93
N LYS A 219 -1.02 10.41 18.16
CA LYS A 219 -0.03 10.52 19.24
C LYS A 219 0.95 11.69 19.06
N LEU A 220 1.09 12.21 17.84
CA LEU A 220 1.87 13.41 17.54
C LEU A 220 1.09 14.70 17.76
N SER A 221 -0.20 14.63 18.10
CA SER A 221 -1.04 15.83 18.27
C SER A 221 -0.71 16.62 19.55
N GLN A 222 0.24 16.17 20.36
CA GLN A 222 0.61 16.79 21.63
C GLN A 222 2.13 16.80 21.83
N VAL A 223 2.64 17.89 22.39
CA VAL A 223 4.02 18.02 22.89
C VAL A 223 3.93 18.48 24.34
N GLY A 224 4.30 17.62 25.29
CA GLY A 224 4.08 17.87 26.71
C GLY A 224 2.58 18.06 27.01
N ARG A 225 2.20 19.23 27.53
CA ARG A 225 0.80 19.60 27.78
C ARG A 225 0.14 20.38 26.63
N CYS A 226 0.89 20.73 25.58
CA CYS A 226 0.41 21.56 24.49
C CYS A 226 -0.22 20.69 23.38
N ARG A 227 -1.44 21.02 22.95
CA ARG A 227 -2.08 20.43 21.78
C ARG A 227 -1.65 21.18 20.52
N LEU A 228 -1.22 20.43 19.51
CA LEU A 228 -0.92 20.96 18.19
C LEU A 228 -2.21 21.05 17.34
N PRO A 229 -2.29 22.03 16.43
CA PRO A 229 -3.45 22.18 15.54
C PRO A 229 -3.55 21.03 14.53
N GLY A 230 -4.78 20.70 14.13
CA GLY A 230 -5.09 19.80 13.02
C GLY A 230 -5.91 18.55 13.38
N TRP A 231 -5.95 18.17 14.66
CA TRP A 231 -6.64 16.97 15.15
C TRP A 231 -7.95 17.25 15.89
N GLY A 232 -8.27 18.52 16.13
CA GLY A 232 -9.52 18.95 16.73
C GLY A 232 -10.73 18.86 15.78
N PRO A 233 -11.95 18.88 16.34
CA PRO A 233 -13.19 18.85 15.55
C PRO A 233 -13.45 20.15 14.77
N ARG A 234 -12.82 21.26 15.16
CA ARG A 234 -12.91 22.57 14.51
C ARG A 234 -11.81 22.82 13.47
N ASP A 235 -10.84 21.91 13.39
CA ASP A 235 -9.69 22.07 12.50
C ASP A 235 -10.06 21.69 11.06
N SER A 236 -9.40 22.33 10.10
CA SER A 236 -9.60 21.99 8.70
C SER A 236 -9.19 20.54 8.44
N ARG A 237 -9.81 19.89 7.45
CA ARG A 237 -9.59 18.47 7.12
C ARG A 237 -8.10 18.14 6.99
N ASN A 238 -7.33 19.04 6.37
CA ASN A 238 -5.92 18.84 6.02
C ASN A 238 -4.95 19.54 6.98
N GLN A 239 -5.40 20.30 7.98
CA GLN A 239 -4.51 21.07 8.86
C GLN A 239 -3.50 20.19 9.63
N TRP A 240 -3.86 18.95 9.98
CA TRP A 240 -2.89 18.02 10.58
C TRP A 240 -1.75 17.61 9.64
N LEU A 241 -1.97 17.65 8.31
CA LEU A 241 -0.92 17.38 7.33
C LEU A 241 0.10 18.51 7.27
N GLU A 242 -0.32 19.76 7.53
CA GLU A 242 0.55 20.93 7.60
C GLU A 242 1.45 20.82 8.85
N THR A 243 0.84 20.60 10.02
CA THR A 243 1.57 20.40 11.27
C THR A 243 2.59 19.26 11.18
N ILE A 244 2.21 18.10 10.63
CA ILE A 244 3.16 17.00 10.40
C ILE A 244 4.20 17.40 9.35
N GLY A 245 3.82 18.18 8.34
CA GLY A 245 4.71 18.64 7.29
C GLY A 245 5.92 19.38 7.85
N ASP A 246 5.69 20.24 8.83
CA ASP A 246 6.74 20.97 9.53
C ASP A 246 7.64 20.03 10.33
N MET A 247 7.05 19.11 11.10
CA MET A 247 7.80 18.08 11.84
C MET A 247 8.61 17.17 10.91
N ALA A 248 8.10 16.91 9.71
CA ALA A 248 8.72 16.04 8.73
C ALA A 248 9.89 16.70 8.00
N GLN A 249 10.07 18.04 8.06
CA GLN A 249 11.17 18.71 7.36
C GLN A 249 12.53 18.17 7.79
N ASN A 250 12.73 17.97 9.09
CA ASN A 250 13.92 17.29 9.58
C ASN A 250 13.78 15.76 9.44
N ARG A 251 14.45 15.20 8.43
CA ARG A 251 14.40 13.75 8.13
C ARG A 251 14.86 12.89 9.31
N CYS A 252 15.87 13.32 10.06
CA CYS A 252 16.42 12.55 11.17
C CYS A 252 15.50 12.57 12.40
N GLN A 253 14.88 13.70 12.69
CA GLN A 253 13.85 13.79 13.74
C GLN A 253 12.61 12.99 13.34
N TRP A 254 12.11 13.16 12.11
CA TRP A 254 10.97 12.40 11.60
C TRP A 254 11.17 10.89 11.73
N ARG A 255 12.35 10.37 11.34
CA ARG A 255 12.68 8.95 11.44
C ARG A 255 12.66 8.43 12.88
N ARG A 256 13.12 9.24 13.84
CA ARG A 256 13.09 8.89 15.27
C ARG A 256 11.65 8.92 15.80
N CYS A 257 10.88 9.96 15.50
CA CYS A 257 9.50 10.09 15.93
C CYS A 257 8.61 8.94 15.46
N ILE A 258 8.72 8.53 14.19
CA ILE A 258 7.86 7.46 13.66
C ILE A 258 8.23 6.06 14.15
N GLN A 259 9.42 5.89 14.76
CA GLN A 259 9.81 4.63 15.40
C GLN A 259 9.18 4.47 16.79
N SER A 260 8.77 5.56 17.43
CA SER A 260 8.11 5.55 18.75
C SER A 260 6.57 5.52 18.68
N LEU A 261 5.99 5.53 17.47
CA LEU A 261 4.53 5.54 17.25
C LEU A 261 3.92 4.14 17.19
#